data_AF-A0A529HZI4-F1
#
_entry.id   AF-A0A529HZI4-F1
#
_cell.length_a   1.000
_cell.length_b   1.000
_cell.length_c   1.000
_cell.angle_alpha   90.00
_cell.angle_beta   90.00
_cell.angle_gamma   90.00
#
_symmetry.space_group_name_H-M   'P 1'
#
loop_
_entity.id
_entity.type
_entity.pdbx_description
1 polymer ?
#
loop_
_entity_poly.entity_id
_entity_poly.type
_entity_poly.pdbx_seq_one_letter_code
_entity_poly.pdbx_strand_id
1 'polypeptide(L)'
;YMRDGGTYRYRRYSAFEYDATDGIFRLLPHAPYEQSKSVNHLNGGFKRHFEPLENSFIDHPVLEKILTGFCRILCEAARHDRWNIKIHPYRIVARDGVNGKPAPEGLHQDGVDFIACYMIGRVNVTGGMSMITDASKEFLGEVEMNSPND
;
A
#
# COMPACT_ATOMS: atom_id res chain seq x y z
N TYR A 1 8.51 8.51 -10.48
CA TYR A 1 8.25 7.94 -11.83
C TYR A 1 8.74 6.52 -11.89
N MET A 2 8.04 5.65 -12.62
CA MET A 2 8.45 4.26 -12.83
C MET A 2 9.73 4.22 -13.69
N ARG A 3 10.56 3.19 -13.52
CA ARG A 3 11.80 3.04 -14.32
C ARG A 3 11.54 2.80 -15.81
N ASP A 4 10.31 2.44 -16.19
CA ASP A 4 9.87 2.22 -17.57
C ASP A 4 9.37 3.50 -18.27
N GLY A 5 9.40 4.66 -17.59
CA GLY A 5 8.88 5.92 -18.15
C GLY A 5 7.35 5.98 -18.22
N GLY A 6 6.65 4.99 -17.68
CA GLY A 6 5.19 4.93 -17.69
C GLY A 6 4.53 6.06 -16.90
N THR A 7 3.56 6.73 -17.52
CA THR A 7 2.73 7.79 -16.91
C THR A 7 1.42 7.26 -16.32
N TYR A 8 1.27 5.94 -16.26
CA TYR A 8 0.05 5.26 -15.83
C TYR A 8 -0.08 5.09 -14.31
N ARG A 9 0.91 5.50 -13.50
CA ARG A 9 0.90 5.31 -12.04
C ARG A 9 1.25 6.59 -11.30
N TYR A 10 0.28 7.08 -10.54
CA TYR A 10 0.41 8.21 -9.61
C TYR A 10 0.44 7.68 -8.19
N ARG A 11 1.33 8.19 -7.35
CA ARG A 11 1.43 7.76 -5.94
C ARG A 11 2.04 8.84 -5.08
N ARG A 12 1.58 8.88 -3.83
CA ARG A 12 2.21 9.61 -2.72
C ARG A 12 2.63 8.61 -1.64
N TYR A 13 3.38 9.07 -0.66
CA TYR A 13 3.81 8.25 0.48
C TYR A 13 4.03 9.12 1.71
N SER A 14 3.54 8.66 2.86
CA SER A 14 4.01 9.12 4.16
C SER A 14 3.94 7.97 5.15
N ALA A 15 4.70 8.09 6.23
CA ALA A 15 4.74 7.10 7.30
C ALA A 15 4.17 7.69 8.60
N PHE A 16 3.57 6.83 9.40
CA PHE A 16 3.02 7.15 10.71
C PHE A 16 3.55 6.17 11.74
N GLU A 17 3.67 6.62 12.98
CA GLU A 17 3.70 5.75 14.15
C GLU A 17 2.32 5.70 14.79
N TYR A 18 1.96 4.54 15.30
CA TYR A 18 0.74 4.34 16.07
C TYR A 18 1.06 3.52 17.31
N ASP A 19 0.52 3.93 18.46
CA ASP A 19 0.52 3.16 19.70
C ASP A 19 -0.95 3.00 20.14
N ALA A 20 -1.43 1.75 20.23
CA ALA A 20 -2.82 1.46 20.58
C ALA A 20 -3.19 1.90 22.00
N THR A 21 -2.20 2.09 22.88
CA THR A 21 -2.40 2.62 24.25
C THR A 21 -2.88 4.07 24.20
N ASP A 22 -2.28 4.86 23.30
CA ASP A 22 -2.60 6.28 23.12
C ASP A 22 -3.74 6.46 22.11
N GLY A 23 -3.90 5.53 21.17
CA GLY A 23 -4.87 5.58 20.08
C GLY A 23 -4.57 6.67 19.05
N ILE A 24 -3.35 7.22 19.04
CA ILE A 24 -2.97 8.39 18.22
C ILE A 24 -2.02 7.97 17.09
N PHE A 25 -2.34 8.44 15.88
CA PHE A 25 -1.43 8.37 14.72
C PHE A 25 -0.51 9.60 14.72
N ARG A 26 0.80 9.37 14.73
CA ARG A 26 1.83 10.42 14.66
C ARG A 26 2.49 10.39 13.30
N LEU A 27 2.33 11.44 12.50
CA LEU A 27 3.01 11.58 11.21
C LEU A 27 4.52 11.66 11.43
N LEU A 28 5.28 10.80 10.76
CA LEU A 28 6.74 10.82 10.80
C LEU A 28 7.30 11.86 9.81
N PRO A 29 8.52 12.38 10.05
CA PRO A 29 9.24 13.18 9.06
C PRO A 29 9.29 12.47 7.70
N HIS A 30 8.96 13.20 6.64
CA HIS A 30 8.93 12.61 5.31
C HIS A 30 10.33 12.10 4.92
N ALA A 31 10.38 10.85 4.48
CA ALA A 31 11.60 10.17 4.10
C ALA A 31 11.38 9.35 2.83
N PRO A 32 12.45 9.02 2.08
CA PRO A 32 12.34 8.10 0.97
C PRO A 32 11.83 6.74 1.44
N TYR A 33 11.02 6.09 0.60
CA TYR A 33 10.62 4.71 0.84
C TYR A 33 11.76 3.77 0.44
N GLU A 34 12.20 2.92 1.37
CA GLU A 34 13.28 1.97 1.17
C GLU A 34 12.83 0.58 1.63
N GLN A 35 12.99 -0.41 0.75
CA GLN A 35 12.92 -1.83 1.11
C GLN A 35 14.34 -2.37 1.17
N SER A 36 14.64 -3.21 2.16
CA SER A 36 15.96 -3.83 2.25
C SER A 36 16.22 -4.75 1.04
N LYS A 37 17.50 -4.99 0.74
CA LYS A 37 17.90 -5.96 -0.29
C LYS A 37 17.44 -7.39 0.00
N SER A 38 17.31 -7.75 1.29
CA SER A 38 16.80 -9.06 1.71
C SER A 38 15.32 -9.25 1.41
N VAL A 39 14.56 -8.16 1.29
CA VAL A 39 13.12 -8.17 1.00
C VAL A 39 12.86 -8.05 -0.50
N ASN A 40 13.46 -7.05 -1.15
CA ASN A 40 13.25 -6.78 -2.57
C ASN A 40 14.55 -7.06 -3.34
N HIS A 41 14.73 -8.28 -3.83
CA HIS A 41 15.94 -8.66 -4.56
C HIS A 41 16.15 -7.82 -5.84
N LEU A 42 15.08 -7.33 -6.46
CA LEU A 42 15.14 -6.55 -7.71
C LEU A 42 15.46 -5.06 -7.47
N ASN A 43 15.02 -4.48 -6.35
CA ASN A 43 15.07 -3.04 -6.10
C ASN A 43 15.50 -2.63 -4.68
N GLY A 44 15.97 -3.55 -3.86
CA GLY A 44 16.28 -3.28 -2.46
C GLY A 44 17.55 -2.43 -2.29
N GLY A 45 17.58 -1.65 -1.21
CA GLY A 45 18.60 -0.62 -0.97
C GLY A 45 18.47 0.61 -1.89
N PHE A 46 17.43 0.66 -2.73
CA PHE A 46 17.12 1.83 -3.55
C PHE A 46 16.11 2.72 -2.83
N LYS A 47 16.49 3.98 -2.60
CA LYS A 47 15.62 5.00 -2.03
C LYS A 47 14.64 5.50 -3.08
N ARG A 48 13.35 5.18 -2.90
CA ARG A 48 12.27 5.67 -3.76
C ARG A 48 11.72 6.97 -3.17
N HIS A 49 11.97 8.07 -3.87
CA HIS A 49 11.43 9.37 -3.50
C HIS A 49 10.02 9.51 -4.09
N PHE A 50 9.04 9.69 -3.20
CA PHE A 50 7.66 10.01 -3.55
C PHE A 50 7.29 11.33 -2.89
N GLU A 51 6.31 12.00 -3.47
CA GLU A 51 5.71 13.17 -2.83
C GLU A 51 5.00 12.76 -1.53
N PRO A 52 5.04 13.61 -0.47
CA PRO A 52 4.31 13.36 0.77
C PRO A 52 2.80 13.32 0.54
N LEU A 53 2.04 12.76 1.49
CA LEU A 53 0.60 12.93 1.52
C LEU A 53 0.24 14.41 1.66
N GLU A 54 -0.89 14.83 1.09
CA GLU A 54 -1.41 16.19 1.26
C GLU A 54 -2.05 16.32 2.64
N ASN A 55 -1.94 17.49 3.29
CA ASN A 55 -2.52 17.71 4.61
C ASN A 55 -4.03 17.44 4.61
N SER A 56 -4.76 17.85 3.57
CA SER A 56 -6.19 17.56 3.42
C SER A 56 -6.53 16.07 3.37
N PHE A 57 -5.60 15.21 2.95
CA PHE A 57 -5.76 13.76 2.99
C PHE A 57 -5.48 13.22 4.41
N ILE A 58 -4.40 13.70 5.03
CA ILE A 58 -3.97 13.30 6.38
C ILE A 58 -5.04 13.68 7.42
N ASP A 59 -5.54 14.91 7.35
CA ASP A 59 -6.49 15.50 8.30
C ASP A 59 -7.93 15.01 8.05
N HIS A 60 -8.15 14.17 7.04
CA HIS A 60 -9.49 13.70 6.70
C HIS A 60 -9.97 12.64 7.71
N PRO A 61 -11.13 12.82 8.37
CA PRO A 61 -11.56 11.93 9.46
C PRO A 61 -11.84 10.50 9.02
N VAL A 62 -12.11 10.27 7.73
CA VAL A 62 -12.28 8.91 7.19
C VAL A 62 -10.95 8.14 7.17
N LEU A 63 -9.81 8.81 6.93
CA LEU A 63 -8.51 8.14 6.95
C LEU A 63 -8.23 7.57 8.34
N GLU A 64 -8.41 8.40 9.39
CA GLU A 64 -8.22 7.99 10.77
C GLU A 64 -9.11 6.80 11.14
N LYS A 65 -10.39 6.81 10.74
CA LYS A 65 -11.32 5.69 10.99
C LYS A 65 -10.89 4.40 10.30
N ILE A 66 -10.45 4.48 9.05
CA ILE A 66 -9.96 3.32 8.29
C ILE A 66 -8.70 2.75 8.97
N LEU A 67 -7.72 3.60 9.28
CA LEU A 67 -6.48 3.17 9.92
C LEU A 67 -6.74 2.56 11.31
N THR A 68 -7.62 3.18 12.11
CA THR A 68 -8.02 2.65 13.42
C THR A 68 -8.64 1.26 13.30
N GLY A 69 -9.53 1.06 12.32
CA GLY A 69 -10.15 -0.22 12.05
C GLY A 69 -9.14 -1.32 11.74
N PHE A 70 -8.20 -1.05 10.82
CA PHE A 70 -7.13 -1.99 10.50
C PHE A 70 -6.20 -2.23 11.68
N CYS A 71 -5.73 -1.18 12.35
CA CYS A 71 -4.84 -1.33 13.51
C CYS A 71 -5.49 -2.16 14.62
N ARG A 72 -6.81 -2.04 14.87
CA ARG A 72 -7.49 -2.89 15.86
C ARG A 72 -7.39 -4.37 15.50
N ILE A 73 -7.67 -4.72 14.25
CA ILE A 73 -7.60 -6.11 13.76
C ILE A 73 -6.16 -6.63 13.85
N LEU A 74 -5.19 -5.82 13.42
CA LEU A 74 -3.79 -6.22 13.39
C LEU A 74 -3.18 -6.33 14.79
N CYS A 75 -3.53 -5.43 15.72
CA CYS A 75 -3.09 -5.53 17.12
C CYS A 75 -3.57 -6.84 17.75
N GLU A 76 -4.83 -7.20 17.53
CA GLU A 76 -5.40 -8.46 18.03
C GLU A 76 -4.70 -9.68 17.43
N ALA A 77 -4.52 -9.69 16.10
CA ALA A 77 -3.89 -10.80 15.39
C ALA A 77 -2.41 -10.99 15.78
N ALA A 78 -1.65 -9.89 15.93
CA ALA A 78 -0.22 -9.93 16.22
C ALA A 78 0.11 -9.96 17.71
N ARG A 79 -0.87 -9.67 18.59
CA ARG A 79 -0.67 -9.40 20.02
C ARG A 79 0.41 -8.32 20.24
N HIS A 80 0.33 -7.25 19.45
CA HIS A 80 1.30 -6.17 19.40
C HIS A 80 0.62 -4.82 19.18
N ASP A 81 1.00 -3.80 19.97
CA ASP A 81 0.24 -2.54 20.04
C ASP A 81 0.90 -1.36 19.32
N ARG A 82 2.11 -1.53 18.77
CA ARG A 82 2.88 -0.46 18.15
C ARG A 82 3.12 -0.72 16.67
N TRP A 83 2.81 0.26 15.83
CA TRP A 83 2.92 0.08 14.38
C TRP A 83 3.71 1.21 13.73
N ASN A 84 4.64 0.84 12.86
CA ASN A 84 5.17 1.72 11.83
C ASN A 84 4.34 1.53 10.56
N ILE A 85 3.49 2.50 10.25
CA ILE A 85 2.49 2.41 9.18
C ILE A 85 3.00 3.18 7.97
N LYS A 86 3.06 2.51 6.82
CA LYS A 86 3.47 3.10 5.54
C LYS A 86 2.24 3.22 4.65
N ILE A 87 1.80 4.45 4.38
CA ILE A 87 0.60 4.68 3.57
C ILE A 87 1.00 5.05 2.14
N HIS A 88 0.48 4.29 1.18
CA HIS A 88 0.71 4.50 -0.25
C HIS A 88 -0.61 4.61 -1.00
N PRO A 89 -1.27 5.78 -1.06
CA PRO A 89 -2.34 5.96 -2.01
C PRO A 89 -1.73 5.96 -3.41
N TYR A 90 -2.33 5.19 -4.30
CA TYR A 90 -1.94 5.19 -5.69
C TYR A 90 -3.14 5.11 -6.61
N ARG A 91 -2.97 5.66 -7.81
CA ARG A 91 -3.92 5.58 -8.92
C ARG A 91 -3.21 4.97 -10.12
N ILE A 92 -3.80 3.90 -10.65
CA ILE A 92 -3.39 3.30 -11.91
C ILE A 92 -4.37 3.75 -12.99
N VAL A 93 -3.84 4.15 -14.15
CA VAL A 93 -4.63 4.58 -15.31
C VAL A 93 -4.37 3.61 -16.45
N ALA A 94 -5.42 2.94 -16.91
CA ALA A 94 -5.39 2.23 -18.20
C ALA A 94 -5.91 3.17 -19.30
N ARG A 95 -5.34 3.07 -20.50
CA ARG A 95 -5.80 3.79 -21.72
C ARG A 95 -5.70 2.85 -22.91
N ASP A 96 -6.32 3.21 -24.03
CA ASP A 96 -6.19 2.45 -25.27
C ASP A 96 -4.71 2.23 -25.63
N GLY A 97 -4.33 0.96 -25.79
CA GLY A 97 -2.95 0.54 -26.07
C GLY A 97 -1.98 0.59 -24.86
N VAL A 98 -2.42 1.04 -23.68
CA VAL A 98 -1.59 1.12 -22.47
C VAL A 98 -2.27 0.40 -21.30
N ASN A 99 -1.82 -0.83 -21.06
CA ASN A 99 -2.24 -1.59 -19.88
C ASN A 99 -1.67 -0.95 -18.61
N GLY A 100 -2.54 -0.67 -17.64
CA GLY A 100 -2.11 -0.32 -16.29
C GLY A 100 -1.48 -1.54 -15.61
N LYS A 101 -0.25 -1.41 -15.10
CA LYS A 101 0.46 -2.49 -14.39
C LYS A 101 0.67 -2.12 -12.92
N PRO A 102 -0.18 -2.60 -11.99
CA PRO A 102 -0.04 -2.31 -10.56
C PRO A 102 1.28 -2.83 -9.96
N ALA A 103 1.68 -4.04 -10.35
CA ALA A 103 2.90 -4.73 -9.92
C ALA A 103 3.67 -5.26 -11.15
N PRO A 104 4.49 -4.43 -11.82
CA PRO A 104 5.26 -4.87 -13.00
C PRO A 104 6.27 -5.99 -12.71
N GLU A 105 6.68 -6.17 -11.45
CA GLU A 105 7.57 -7.24 -11.00
C GLU A 105 6.91 -8.62 -10.94
N GLY A 106 5.57 -8.68 -10.99
CA GLY A 106 4.81 -9.92 -10.80
C GLY A 106 4.60 -10.26 -9.32
N LEU A 107 4.51 -11.56 -9.01
CA LEU A 107 4.31 -12.06 -7.65
C LEU A 107 5.46 -11.62 -6.73
N HIS A 108 5.14 -10.96 -5.62
CA HIS A 108 6.12 -10.39 -4.69
C HIS A 108 5.58 -10.38 -3.25
N GLN A 109 6.46 -10.03 -2.32
CA GLN A 109 6.13 -9.69 -0.93
C GLN A 109 6.67 -8.29 -0.63
N ASP A 110 6.00 -7.56 0.26
CA ASP A 110 6.37 -6.18 0.59
C ASP A 110 7.41 -6.04 1.71
N GLY A 111 7.72 -7.15 2.41
CA GLY A 111 8.62 -7.20 3.57
C GLY A 111 8.17 -6.32 4.72
N VAL A 112 6.88 -6.39 5.01
CA VAL A 112 6.21 -5.82 6.17
C VAL A 112 5.47 -6.96 6.88
N ASP A 113 5.18 -6.78 8.17
CA ASP A 113 4.49 -7.80 8.95
C ASP A 113 3.06 -8.04 8.43
N PHE A 114 2.37 -6.97 8.01
CA PHE A 114 1.03 -7.00 7.45
C PHE A 114 0.89 -6.00 6.31
N ILE A 115 0.08 -6.35 5.32
CA ILE A 115 -0.41 -5.43 4.29
C ILE A 115 -1.93 -5.36 4.34
N ALA A 116 -2.47 -4.15 4.20
CA ALA A 116 -3.88 -3.90 3.97
C ALA A 116 -4.03 -3.18 2.62
N CYS A 117 -4.83 -3.76 1.73
CA CYS A 117 -5.28 -3.13 0.51
C CYS A 117 -6.71 -2.62 0.74
N TYR A 118 -7.01 -1.43 0.23
CA TYR A 118 -8.32 -0.80 0.41
C TYR A 118 -8.74 -0.11 -0.88
N MET A 119 -9.88 -0.49 -1.43
CA MET A 119 -10.35 0.08 -2.69
C MET A 119 -10.99 1.45 -2.46
N ILE A 120 -10.36 2.49 -3.00
CA ILE A 120 -10.94 3.85 -3.01
C ILE A 120 -11.98 3.99 -4.13
N GLY A 121 -11.73 3.37 -5.28
CA GLY A 121 -12.64 3.39 -6.41
C GLY A 121 -11.98 2.94 -7.71
N ARG A 122 -12.82 2.43 -8.61
CA ARG A 122 -12.49 2.04 -9.97
C ARG A 122 -13.52 2.66 -10.92
N VAL A 123 -13.09 3.08 -12.10
CA VAL A 123 -13.97 3.73 -13.08
C VAL A 123 -13.59 3.25 -14.47
N ASN A 124 -14.53 2.66 -15.21
CA ASN A 124 -14.37 2.24 -16.61
C ASN A 124 -13.10 1.40 -16.86
N VAL A 125 -12.83 0.44 -15.97
CA VAL A 125 -11.70 -0.50 -16.09
C VAL A 125 -12.16 -1.94 -15.87
N THR A 126 -11.50 -2.87 -16.55
CA THR A 126 -11.61 -4.32 -16.35
C THR A 126 -10.29 -4.87 -15.79
N GLY A 127 -10.36 -6.04 -15.14
CA GLY A 127 -9.21 -6.65 -14.46
C GLY A 127 -8.92 -5.99 -13.11
N GLY A 128 -7.67 -6.06 -12.66
CA GLY A 128 -7.30 -5.67 -11.28
C GLY A 128 -7.45 -6.81 -10.27
N MET A 129 -7.52 -8.06 -10.75
CA MET A 129 -7.51 -9.26 -9.90
C MET A 129 -6.19 -9.34 -9.11
N SER A 130 -6.31 -9.52 -7.80
CA SER A 130 -5.17 -9.78 -6.91
C SER A 130 -5.10 -11.28 -6.65
N MET A 131 -3.95 -11.88 -6.96
CA MET A 131 -3.68 -13.30 -6.68
C MET A 131 -2.85 -13.42 -5.40
N ILE A 132 -3.23 -14.35 -4.54
CA ILE A 132 -2.57 -14.63 -3.27
C ILE A 132 -2.00 -16.04 -3.34
N THR A 133 -0.73 -16.18 -2.97
CA THR A 133 -0.04 -17.46 -2.85
C THR A 133 0.57 -17.61 -1.47
N ASP A 134 0.95 -18.84 -1.10
CA ASP A 134 1.84 -19.05 0.02
C ASP A 134 3.30 -18.69 -0.33
N ALA A 135 4.22 -18.91 0.61
CA ALA A 135 5.64 -18.65 0.41
C ALA A 135 6.31 -19.60 -0.60
N SER A 136 5.72 -20.78 -0.85
CA SER A 136 6.14 -21.75 -1.87
C SER A 136 5.58 -21.42 -3.25
N LYS A 137 4.78 -20.35 -3.37
CA LYS A 137 4.05 -19.90 -4.57
C LYS A 137 2.87 -20.80 -4.95
N GLU A 138 2.39 -21.62 -4.03
CA GLU A 138 1.15 -22.36 -4.22
C GLU A 138 -0.04 -21.42 -4.07
N PHE A 139 -1.02 -21.55 -4.96
CA PHE A 139 -2.19 -20.68 -5.01
C PHE A 139 -3.07 -20.84 -3.75
N LEU A 140 -3.43 -19.71 -3.13
CA LEU A 140 -4.33 -19.69 -1.97
C LEU A 140 -5.69 -19.08 -2.31
N GLY A 141 -5.73 -18.13 -3.26
CA GLY A 141 -6.96 -17.46 -3.63
C GLY A 141 -6.74 -16.27 -4.54
N GLU A 142 -7.85 -15.72 -5.00
CA GLU A 142 -7.88 -14.48 -5.77
C GLU A 142 -9.00 -13.58 -5.27
N VAL A 143 -8.81 -12.28 -5.42
CA VAL A 143 -9.80 -11.27 -5.04
C VAL A 143 -9.79 -10.12 -6.04
N GLU A 144 -10.98 -9.77 -6.54
CA GLU A 144 -11.21 -8.55 -7.30
C GLU A 144 -11.99 -7.57 -6.44
N MET A 145 -11.35 -6.46 -6.06
CA MET A 145 -12.02 -5.36 -5.38
C MET A 145 -12.82 -4.55 -6.41
N ASN A 146 -14.14 -4.55 -6.28
CA ASN A 146 -15.09 -4.00 -7.23
C ASN A 146 -15.75 -2.70 -6.75
N SER A 147 -15.91 -2.55 -5.45
CA SER A 147 -16.59 -1.41 -4.83
C SER A 147 -15.65 -0.60 -3.95
N PRO A 148 -15.92 0.70 -3.75
CA PRO A 148 -15.28 1.45 -2.68
C PRO A 148 -15.50 0.75 -1.34
N ASN A 149 -14.45 0.72 -0.51
CA ASN A 149 -14.39 0.09 0.80
C ASN A 149 -14.34 -1.46 0.81
N ASP A 150 -14.13 -2.08 -0.36
CA ASP A 150 -13.62 -3.46 -0.43
C ASP A 150 -12.20 -3.56 0.15
#